data_AF-A0A7Y9SWV2-F1
#
_entry.id   AF-A0A7Y9SWV2-F1
#
_cell.length_a   1.000
_cell.length_b   1.000
_cell.length_c   1.000
_cell.angle_alpha   90.00
_cell.angle_beta   90.00
_cell.angle_gamma   90.00
#
_symmetry.space_group_name_H-M   'P 1'
#
loop_
_entity.id
_entity.type
_entity.pdbx_description
1 polymer ?
#
loop_
_entity_poly.entity_id
_entity_poly.type
_entity_poly.pdbx_seq_one_letter_code
_entity_poly.pdbx_strand_id
1 'polypeptide(L)' 'MQAVTEGDRRKEVKILLDRIRAHPERDWSEARRRIATLNKLIVAPPRAHTH' A
#
# COMPACT_ATOMS: atom_id res chain seq x y z
N MET A 1 17.03 1.58 8.37
CA MET A 1 15.62 1.32 8.03
C MET A 1 15.28 2.20 6.83
N GLN A 2 15.02 1.65 5.65
CA GLN A 2 14.67 2.46 4.48
C GLN A 2 13.34 3.16 4.74
N ALA A 3 13.35 4.49 4.73
CA ALA A 3 12.13 5.28 4.85
C ALA A 3 11.28 5.02 3.60
N VAL A 4 10.26 4.17 3.75
CA VAL A 4 9.28 3.88 2.71
C VAL A 4 8.55 5.19 2.41
N THR A 5 8.90 5.83 1.29
CA THR A 5 8.31 7.09 0.86
C THR A 5 6.88 6.85 0.37
N GLU A 6 6.09 7.91 0.28
CA GLU A 6 4.73 7.80 -0.29
C GLU A 6 4.77 7.24 -1.73
N GLY A 7 5.78 7.61 -2.52
CA GLY A 7 5.99 7.07 -3.86
C GLY A 7 6.21 5.55 -3.87
N ASP A 8 6.96 5.03 -2.90
CA ASP A 8 7.18 3.59 -2.74
C ASP A 8 5.89 2.87 -2.35
N ARG A 9 5.08 3.45 -1.45
CA ARG A 9 3.75 2.91 -1.07
C ARG A 9 2.80 2.85 -2.27
N ARG A 10 2.77 3.89 -3.11
CA ARG A 10 1.96 3.88 -4.35
C ARG A 10 2.43 2.80 -5.33
N LYS A 11 3.74 2.58 -5.42
CA LYS A 11 4.33 1.51 -6.25
C LYS A 11 3.94 0.12 -5.72
N GLU A 12 4.00 -0.09 -4.41
CA GLU A 12 3.57 -1.34 -3.76
C GLU A 12 2.08 -1.62 -4.03
N VAL A 13 1.19 -0.63 -3.89
CA VAL A 13 -0.23 -0.78 -4.23
C VAL A 13 -0.42 -1.20 -5.69
N LYS A 14 0.29 -0.57 -6.64
CA LYS A 14 0.18 -0.92 -8.06
C LYS A 14 0.60 -2.36 -8.34
N ILE A 15 1.71 -2.82 -7.75
CA ILE A 15 2.20 -4.20 -7.90
C ILE A 15 1.19 -5.20 -7.32
N LEU A 16 0.61 -4.90 -6.15
CA LEU A 16 -0.40 -5.77 -5.54
C LEU A 16 -1.66 -5.87 -6.39
N LEU A 17 -2.14 -4.75 -6.95
CA LEU A 17 -3.30 -4.75 -7.87
C LEU A 17 -3.03 -5.54 -9.15
N ASP A 18 -1.83 -5.41 -9.71
CA ASP A 18 -1.41 -6.16 -10.90
C ASP A 18 -1.41 -7.67 -10.64
N ARG A 19 -0.84 -8.10 -9.50
CA ARG A 19 -0.85 -9.51 -9.08
C ARG A 19 -2.26 -10.07 -8.85
N ILE A 20 -3.15 -9.26 -8.26
CA ILE A 20 -4.57 -9.64 -8.07
C ILE A 20 -5.24 -9.88 -9.43
N ARG A 21 -4.97 -9.02 -10.41
CA ARG A 21 -5.51 -9.17 -11.77
C ARG A 21 -4.91 -10.36 -12.52
N ALA A 22 -3.63 -10.63 -12.30
CA ALA A 22 -2.92 -11.73 -12.95
C ALA A 22 -3.36 -13.12 -12.43
N HIS A 23 -3.70 -13.23 -11.15
CA HIS A 23 -4.14 -14.50 -10.56
C HIS A 23 -5.40 -14.34 -9.69
N PRO A 24 -6.58 -14.07 -10.28
CA PRO A 24 -7.80 -13.87 -9.52
C PRO A 24 -8.27 -15.12 -8.76
N GLU A 25 -7.74 -16.30 -9.13
CA GLU A 25 -7.99 -17.59 -8.49
C GLU A 25 -7.37 -17.76 -7.09
N ARG A 26 -6.39 -16.92 -6.73
CA ARG A 26 -5.77 -16.94 -5.41
C ARG A 26 -6.56 -16.11 -4.40
N ASP A 27 -6.43 -16.47 -3.12
CA ASP A 27 -6.90 -15.58 -2.05
C ASP A 27 -5.96 -14.38 -1.93
N TRP A 28 -6.56 -13.20 -2.01
CA TRP A 28 -5.88 -11.91 -1.91
C TRP A 28 -6.33 -11.11 -0.69
N SER A 29 -6.93 -11.77 0.31
CA SER A 29 -7.48 -11.09 1.48
C SER A 29 -6.39 -10.32 2.23
N GLU A 30 -5.19 -10.90 2.36
CA GLU A 30 -4.03 -10.22 2.94
C GLU A 30 -3.53 -9.05 2.07
N ALA A 31 -3.43 -9.24 0.76
CA ALA A 31 -3.01 -8.17 -0.15
C ALA A 31 -4.00 -7.00 -0.17
N ARG A 32 -5.31 -7.27 -0.13
CA ARG A 32 -6.35 -6.25 -0.01
C ARG A 32 -6.25 -5.51 1.31
N ARG A 33 -6.02 -6.22 2.42
CA ARG A 33 -5.76 -5.59 3.73
C ARG A 33 -4.51 -4.71 3.69
N ARG A 34 -3.45 -5.16 3.02
CA ARG A 34 -2.22 -4.38 2.81
C ARG A 34 -2.48 -3.12 1.99
N ILE A 35 -3.18 -3.22 0.87
CA ILE A 35 -3.58 -2.07 0.03
C ILE A 35 -4.38 -1.06 0.85
N ALA A 36 -5.33 -1.51 1.68
CA ALA A 36 -6.11 -0.61 2.54
C ALA A 36 -5.22 0.14 3.55
N THR A 37 -4.25 -0.54 4.17
CA THR A 37 -3.26 0.09 5.05
C THR A 37 -2.39 1.09 4.31
N LEU A 38 -1.85 0.73 3.14
CA LEU A 38 -1.03 1.63 2.32
C LEU A 38 -1.82 2.87 1.89
N ASN A 39 -3.07 2.70 1.45
CA ASN A 39 -3.94 3.82 1.10
C ASN A 39 -4.19 4.74 2.29
N LYS A 40 -4.39 4.21 3.51
CA LYS A 40 -4.49 5.04 4.72
C LYS A 40 -3.21 5.83 4.98
N LEU A 41 -2.03 5.25 4.74
CA LEU A 41 -0.73 5.90 4.92
C LEU A 41 -0.37 6.91 3.80
N ILE A 42 -1.06 6.85 2.66
CA ILE A 42 -0.95 7.81 1.56
C ILE A 42 -1.94 8.96 1.77
N VAL A 43 -3.18 8.65 2.18
CA VAL A 43 -4.25 9.64 2.39
C VAL A 43 -4.08 10.41 3.69
N ALA A 44 -3.59 9.78 4.75
CA ALA A 44 -3.20 10.50 5.95
C ALA A 44 -1.86 11.18 5.64
N PRO A 45 -1.80 12.51 5.47
CA PRO A 45 -0.50 13.18 5.52
C PRO A 45 0.16 12.75 6.82
N PRO A 46 1.50 12.53 6.86
CA PRO A 46 2.17 12.41 8.13
C PRO A 46 1.77 13.66 8.90
N ARG A 47 0.98 13.49 9.96
CA ARG A 47 0.79 14.55 10.94
C ARG A 47 2.21 14.98 11.26
N ALA A 48 2.57 16.17 10.80
CA ALA A 48 3.81 16.80 11.20
C ALA A 48 3.76 16.71 12.72
N HIS A 49 4.59 15.84 13.28
CA HIS A 49 4.89 15.90 14.70
C HIS A 49 5.72 17.18 14.81
N THR A 50 5.03 18.32 14.84
CA THR A 50 5.57 19.57 15.31
C THR A 50 5.75 19.34 16.81
N HIS A 51 6.98 19.05 17.18
CA HIS A 51 7.45 19.12 18.55
C HIS A 51 8.52 20.22 18.60
#